data_AF-A0A928GBR2-F1
#
_entry.id   AF-A0A928GBR2-F1
#
_cell.length_a   1.000
_cell.length_b   1.000
_cell.length_c   1.000
_cell.angle_alpha   90.00
_cell.angle_beta   90.00
_cell.angle_gamma   90.00
#
_symmetry.space_group_name_H-M   'P 1'
#
loop_
_entity.id
_entity.type
_entity.pdbx_description
1 polymer ?
#
loop_
_entity_poly.entity_id
_entity_poly.type
_entity_poly.pdbx_seq_one_letter_code
_entity_poly.pdbx_strand_id
1 'polypeptide(L)'
;MNATILTSIIAAAAACLGALVPCLFSYLGKKKEYQIARIEQIEQIRRTEYSLYLDVLQQMINESNRDNFLLLQKSTNRLLLFAGPELSTIINEYYNTIINNANAGKPTLNHEHISYQTKIVNAMRSELGVSTIELDQVRFIGAPLQ
;
A
#
# COMPACT_ATOMS: atom_id res chain seq x y z
N MET A 1 57.37 35.69 -0.73
CA MET A 1 55.97 35.35 -1.06
C MET A 1 55.08 36.46 -0.52
N ASN A 2 54.34 37.17 -1.37
CA ASN A 2 53.63 38.41 -0.99
C ASN A 2 52.42 38.11 -0.10
N ALA A 3 52.29 38.81 1.04
CA ALA A 3 51.18 38.68 2.00
C ALA A 3 49.79 38.86 1.34
N THR A 4 49.72 39.65 0.27
CA THR A 4 48.52 39.88 -0.54
C THR A 4 48.04 38.62 -1.28
N ILE A 5 48.97 37.77 -1.71
CA ILE A 5 48.63 36.52 -2.41
C ILE A 5 48.07 35.50 -1.40
N LEU A 6 48.68 35.41 -0.22
CA LEU A 6 48.25 34.49 0.83
C LEU A 6 46.84 34.84 1.36
N THR A 7 46.59 36.12 1.60
CA THR A 7 45.27 36.61 2.04
C THR A 7 44.18 36.39 0.99
N SER A 8 44.50 36.56 -0.29
CA SER A 8 43.57 36.29 -1.39
C SER A 8 43.20 34.80 -1.51
N ILE A 9 44.16 33.89 -1.30
CA ILE A 9 43.91 32.44 -1.30
C ILE A 9 43.01 32.04 -0.12
N ILE A 10 43.26 32.60 1.07
CA ILE A 10 42.44 32.33 2.25
C ILE A 10 41.01 32.85 2.06
N ALA A 11 40.85 34.04 1.49
CA ALA A 11 39.53 34.60 1.18
C ALA A 11 38.77 33.76 0.15
N ALA A 12 39.45 33.29 -0.91
CA ALA A 12 38.85 32.41 -1.92
C ALA A 12 38.46 31.05 -1.33
N ALA A 13 39.30 30.46 -0.46
CA ALA A 13 39.00 29.21 0.22
C ALA A 13 37.81 29.35 1.18
N ALA A 14 37.75 30.44 1.94
CA ALA A 14 36.63 30.75 2.83
C ALA A 14 35.32 30.97 2.05
N ALA A 15 35.37 31.66 0.91
CA ALA A 15 34.21 31.83 0.03
C ALA A 15 33.73 30.51 -0.58
N CYS A 16 34.66 29.64 -1.00
CA CYS A 16 34.32 28.31 -1.50
C CYS A 16 33.67 27.44 -0.42
N LEU A 17 34.22 27.42 0.79
CA LEU A 17 33.61 26.70 1.92
C LEU A 17 32.27 27.30 2.33
N GLY A 18 32.17 28.63 2.35
CA GLY A 18 30.93 29.36 2.63
C GLY A 18 29.82 29.08 1.62
N ALA A 19 30.16 28.79 0.36
CA ALA A 19 29.20 28.37 -0.68
C ALA A 19 28.91 26.86 -0.67
N LEU A 20 29.90 26.04 -0.31
CA LEU A 20 29.78 24.57 -0.30
C LEU A 20 28.81 24.08 0.78
N VAL A 21 28.87 24.68 1.98
CA VAL A 21 28.05 24.25 3.12
C VAL A 21 26.54 24.41 2.84
N PRO A 22 26.03 25.58 2.40
CA PRO A 22 24.62 25.74 2.02
C PRO A 22 24.19 24.81 0.87
N CYS A 23 25.08 24.58 -0.11
CA CYS A 23 24.82 23.69 -1.24
C CYS A 23 24.60 22.24 -0.78
N LEU A 24 25.45 21.72 0.10
CA LEU A 24 25.32 20.38 0.67
C LEU A 24 24.04 20.23 1.50
N PHE A 25 23.73 21.20 2.37
CA PHE A 25 22.49 21.17 3.15
C PHE A 25 21.25 21.25 2.28
N SER A 26 21.26 22.08 1.23
CA SER A 26 20.16 22.15 0.26
C SER A 26 19.97 20.83 -0.49
N TYR A 27 21.06 20.19 -0.91
CA TYR A 27 20.99 18.89 -1.59
C TYR A 27 20.43 17.78 -0.69
N LEU A 28 20.91 17.70 0.56
CA LEU A 28 20.41 16.72 1.53
C LEU A 28 18.94 16.98 1.88
N GLY A 29 18.55 18.25 2.03
CA GLY A 29 17.16 18.66 2.22
C GLY A 29 16.26 18.19 1.08
N LYS A 30 16.61 18.52 -0.17
CA LYS A 30 15.87 18.10 -1.37
C LYS A 30 15.77 16.58 -1.50
N LYS A 31 16.85 15.85 -1.18
CA LYS A 31 16.84 14.39 -1.19
C LYS A 31 15.85 13.82 -0.17
N LYS A 32 15.82 14.38 1.04
CA LYS A 32 14.89 13.96 2.10
C LYS A 32 13.44 14.29 1.72
N GLU A 33 13.18 15.49 1.20
CA GLU A 33 11.86 15.90 0.70
C GLU A 33 11.36 14.96 -0.39
N TYR A 34 12.20 14.61 -1.37
CA TYR A 34 11.85 13.67 -2.42
C TYR A 34 11.51 12.27 -1.87
N GLN A 35 12.26 11.79 -0.88
CA GLN A 35 11.98 10.51 -0.23
C GLN A 35 10.64 10.52 0.50
N ILE A 36 10.34 11.58 1.24
CA ILE A 36 9.07 11.74 1.96
C ILE A 36 7.92 11.79 0.96
N ALA A 37 8.00 12.64 -0.07
CA ALA A 37 6.97 12.75 -1.10
C ALA A 37 6.71 11.41 -1.82
N ARG A 38 7.76 10.62 -2.07
CA ARG A 38 7.62 9.29 -2.65
C ARG A 38 6.89 8.32 -1.71
N ILE A 39 7.19 8.33 -0.42
CA ILE A 39 6.51 7.49 0.58
C ILE A 39 5.03 7.88 0.65
N GLU A 40 4.72 9.18 0.73
CA GLU A 40 3.34 9.68 0.74
C GLU A 40 2.56 9.27 -0.52
N GLN A 41 3.20 9.32 -1.69
CA GLN A 41 2.58 8.85 -2.94
C GLN A 41 2.27 7.35 -2.90
N ILE A 42 3.19 6.52 -2.41
CA ILE A 42 2.98 5.07 -2.29
C ILE A 42 1.84 4.77 -1.31
N GLU A 43 1.80 5.47 -0.17
CA GLU A 43 0.73 5.33 0.83
C GLU A 43 -0.64 5.73 0.26
N GLN A 44 -0.69 6.79 -0.54
CA GLN A 44 -1.93 7.21 -1.20
C GLN A 44 -2.42 6.17 -2.22
N ILE A 45 -1.49 5.57 -2.98
CA ILE A 45 -1.82 4.50 -3.92
C ILE A 45 -2.34 3.28 -3.15
N ARG A 46 -1.67 2.85 -2.07
CA ARG A 46 -2.13 1.74 -1.22
C ARG A 46 -3.55 1.94 -0.74
N ARG A 47 -3.87 3.11 -0.18
CA ARG A 47 -5.23 3.44 0.28
C ARG A 47 -6.26 3.33 -0.85
N THR A 48 -5.90 3.80 -2.04
CA THR A 48 -6.77 3.77 -3.22
C THR A 48 -7.03 2.34 -3.67
N GLU A 49 -5.98 1.53 -3.81
CA GLU A 49 -6.12 0.13 -4.24
C GLU A 49 -6.83 -0.73 -3.18
N TYR A 50 -6.62 -0.46 -1.89
CA TYR A 50 -7.28 -1.18 -0.80
C TYR A 50 -8.78 -0.88 -0.81
N SER A 51 -9.15 0.41 -0.91
CA SER A 51 -10.57 0.80 -1.03
C SER A 51 -11.22 0.15 -2.24
N LEU A 52 -10.58 0.23 -3.41
CA LEU A 52 -11.11 -0.36 -4.65
C LEU A 52 -11.31 -1.87 -4.52
N TYR A 53 -10.35 -2.59 -3.92
CA TYR A 53 -10.48 -4.02 -3.69
C TYR A 53 -11.68 -4.34 -2.79
N LEU A 54 -11.87 -3.60 -1.70
CA LEU A 54 -12.99 -3.82 -0.77
C LEU A 54 -14.34 -3.56 -1.46
N ASP A 55 -14.44 -2.50 -2.26
CA ASP A 55 -15.66 -2.18 -3.02
C ASP A 55 -16.00 -3.29 -4.02
N VAL A 56 -15.01 -3.78 -4.76
CA VAL A 56 -15.21 -4.87 -5.73
C VAL A 56 -15.53 -6.19 -5.04
N LEU A 57 -14.91 -6.46 -3.89
CA LEU A 57 -15.21 -7.65 -3.09
C LEU A 57 -16.68 -7.62 -2.61
N GLN A 58 -17.15 -6.47 -2.13
CA GLN A 58 -18.54 -6.27 -1.76
C GLN A 58 -19.49 -6.46 -2.95
N GLN A 59 -19.14 -5.95 -4.14
CA GLN A 59 -19.93 -6.15 -5.36
C GLN A 59 -20.04 -7.63 -5.72
N MET A 60 -18.94 -8.38 -5.65
CA MET A 60 -18.93 -9.82 -5.92
C MET A 60 -19.78 -10.61 -4.91
N ILE A 61 -19.78 -10.21 -3.63
CA ILE A 61 -20.62 -10.81 -2.59
C ILE A 61 -22.11 -10.52 -2.85
N ASN A 62 -22.44 -9.30 -3.28
CA ASN A 62 -23.82 -8.90 -3.55
C ASN A 62 -24.37 -9.56 -4.81
N GLU A 63 -23.54 -9.65 -5.85
CA GLU A 63 -23.91 -10.15 -7.17
C GLU A 63 -22.80 -11.05 -7.71
N SER A 64 -22.94 -12.35 -7.47
CA SER A 64 -21.98 -13.34 -7.91
C SER A 64 -22.16 -13.67 -9.40
N ASN A 65 -21.57 -12.84 -10.27
CA ASN A 65 -21.57 -13.05 -11.72
C ASN A 65 -20.14 -12.99 -12.31
N ARG A 66 -20.01 -13.37 -13.58
CA ARG A 66 -18.72 -13.46 -14.28
C ARG A 66 -18.00 -12.12 -14.38
N ASP A 67 -18.74 -11.04 -14.59
CA ASP A 67 -18.16 -9.70 -14.77
C ASP A 67 -17.60 -9.18 -13.44
N ASN A 68 -18.33 -9.38 -12.35
CA ASN A 68 -17.87 -9.04 -11.00
C ASN A 68 -16.69 -9.90 -10.57
N PHE A 69 -16.64 -11.18 -10.96
CA PHE A 69 -15.47 -12.03 -10.72
C PHE A 69 -14.23 -11.52 -11.49
N LEU A 70 -14.40 -11.08 -12.74
CA LEU A 70 -13.31 -10.49 -13.52
C LEU A 70 -12.83 -9.16 -12.91
N LEU A 71 -13.74 -8.34 -12.37
CA LEU A 71 -13.38 -7.14 -11.62
C LEU A 71 -12.58 -7.49 -10.37
N LEU A 72 -12.99 -8.53 -9.62
CA LEU A 72 -12.28 -9.00 -8.44
C LEU A 72 -10.87 -9.51 -8.76
N GLN A 73 -10.71 -10.23 -9.87
CA GLN A 73 -9.39 -10.67 -10.34
C GLN A 73 -8.49 -9.47 -10.67
N LYS A 74 -9.03 -8.45 -11.35
CA LYS A 74 -8.27 -7.24 -11.69
C LYS A 74 -7.90 -6.43 -10.45
N SER A 75 -8.81 -6.26 -9.50
CA SER A 75 -8.53 -5.53 -8.26
C SER A 75 -7.52 -6.27 -7.38
N THR A 76 -7.63 -7.61 -7.27
CA THR A 76 -6.63 -8.47 -6.61
C THR A 76 -5.22 -8.24 -7.19
N ASN A 77 -5.07 -8.34 -8.52
CA ASN A 77 -3.77 -8.16 -9.16
C ASN A 77 -3.16 -6.78 -8.91
N ARG A 78 -3.97 -5.72 -8.95
CA ARG A 78 -3.50 -4.36 -8.69
C ARG A 78 -3.07 -4.19 -7.23
N LEU A 79 -3.87 -4.70 -6.30
CA LEU A 79 -3.58 -4.61 -4.88
C LEU A 79 -2.28 -5.34 -4.52
N LEU A 80 -2.03 -6.52 -5.11
CA LEU A 80 -0.81 -7.30 -4.88
C LEU A 80 0.48 -6.57 -5.30
N LEU A 81 0.41 -5.52 -6.13
CA LEU A 81 1.59 -4.70 -6.47
C LEU A 81 2.06 -3.82 -5.31
N PHE A 82 1.16 -3.48 -4.38
CA PHE A 82 1.42 -2.51 -3.31
C PHE A 82 1.28 -3.10 -1.91
N ALA A 83 0.64 -4.27 -1.80
CA ALA A 83 0.48 -5.04 -0.58
C ALA A 83 1.82 -5.55 -0.04
N GLY A 84 1.93 -5.64 1.28
CA GLY A 84 3.01 -6.33 1.94
C GLY A 84 2.88 -7.86 1.83
N PRO A 85 3.89 -8.60 2.34
CA PRO A 85 3.93 -10.05 2.24
C PRO A 85 2.75 -10.75 2.94
N GLU A 86 2.33 -10.24 4.09
CA GLU A 86 1.25 -10.82 4.89
C GLU A 86 -0.09 -10.69 4.17
N LEU A 87 -0.47 -9.46 3.77
CA LEU A 87 -1.71 -9.21 3.04
C LEU A 87 -1.75 -9.99 1.73
N SER A 88 -0.63 -10.05 1.01
CA SER A 88 -0.52 -10.80 -0.24
C SER A 88 -0.78 -12.30 -0.06
N THR A 89 -0.28 -12.86 1.03
CA THR A 89 -0.49 -14.28 1.36
C THR A 89 -1.97 -14.55 1.64
N ILE A 90 -2.59 -13.75 2.50
CA ILE A 90 -4.00 -13.89 2.87
C ILE A 90 -4.92 -13.78 1.65
N ILE A 91 -4.66 -12.82 0.77
CA ILE A 91 -5.47 -12.61 -0.43
C ILE A 91 -5.32 -13.74 -1.43
N ASN A 92 -4.09 -14.24 -1.64
CA ASN A 92 -3.87 -15.41 -2.50
C ASN A 92 -4.57 -16.66 -1.97
N GLU A 93 -4.50 -16.91 -0.65
CA GLU A 93 -5.23 -18.02 -0.01
C GLU A 93 -6.74 -17.89 -0.19
N TYR A 94 -7.27 -16.68 0.01
CA TYR A 94 -8.70 -16.42 -0.16
C TYR A 94 -9.14 -16.63 -1.62
N TYR A 95 -8.40 -16.08 -2.58
CA TYR A 95 -8.71 -16.19 -4.00
C TYR A 95 -8.62 -17.64 -4.50
N ASN A 96 -7.61 -18.40 -4.07
CA ASN A 96 -7.49 -19.82 -4.36
C ASN A 96 -8.65 -20.61 -3.76
N THR A 97 -9.09 -20.28 -2.54
CA THR A 97 -10.25 -20.90 -1.90
C THR A 97 -11.51 -20.67 -2.73
N ILE A 98 -11.74 -19.43 -3.19
CA ILE A 98 -12.89 -19.10 -4.06
C ILE A 98 -12.86 -19.93 -5.35
N ILE A 99 -11.71 -19.97 -6.05
CA ILE A 99 -11.57 -20.72 -7.31
C ILE A 99 -11.79 -22.21 -7.10
N ASN A 100 -11.17 -22.79 -6.07
CA ASN A 100 -11.26 -24.22 -5.81
C ASN A 100 -12.70 -24.63 -5.45
N ASN A 101 -13.39 -23.82 -4.65
CA ASN A 101 -14.79 -24.07 -4.30
C ASN A 101 -15.71 -23.93 -5.51
N ALA A 102 -15.50 -22.92 -6.36
CA ALA A 102 -16.24 -22.75 -7.61
C ALA A 102 -16.05 -23.94 -8.56
N ASN A 103 -14.80 -24.40 -8.75
CA ASN A 103 -14.48 -25.55 -9.59
C ASN A 103 -15.03 -26.87 -9.04
N ALA A 104 -15.12 -27.01 -7.71
CA ALA A 104 -15.68 -28.18 -7.04
C ALA A 104 -17.22 -28.16 -6.97
N GLY A 105 -17.88 -27.10 -7.44
CA GLY A 105 -19.32 -26.90 -7.30
C GLY A 105 -19.78 -26.80 -5.85
N LYS A 106 -18.87 -26.45 -4.92
CA LYS A 106 -19.18 -26.32 -3.49
C LYS A 106 -19.40 -24.85 -3.16
N PRO A 107 -20.50 -24.50 -2.47
CA PRO A 107 -20.62 -23.17 -1.91
C PRO A 107 -19.55 -22.99 -0.84
N THR A 108 -18.74 -21.94 -0.96
CA THR A 108 -17.85 -21.52 0.13
C THR A 108 -18.71 -21.16 1.34
N LEU A 109 -18.34 -21.68 2.52
CA LEU A 109 -19.17 -21.49 3.70
C LEU A 109 -19.10 -20.03 4.17
N ASN A 110 -20.24 -19.45 4.57
CA ASN A 110 -20.33 -18.04 4.97
C ASN A 110 -19.32 -17.67 6.08
N HIS A 111 -19.03 -18.61 6.99
CA HIS A 111 -18.04 -18.40 8.05
C HIS A 111 -16.58 -18.30 7.53
N GLU A 112 -16.23 -19.03 6.48
CA GLU A 112 -14.90 -18.95 5.86
C GLU A 112 -14.71 -17.60 5.17
N HIS A 113 -15.76 -17.12 4.49
CA HIS A 113 -15.77 -15.79 3.89
C HIS A 113 -15.53 -14.69 4.92
N ILE A 114 -16.28 -14.70 6.03
CA ILE A 114 -16.12 -13.70 7.11
C ILE A 114 -14.72 -13.76 7.72
N SER A 115 -14.17 -14.97 7.91
CA SER A 115 -12.82 -15.15 8.43
C SER A 115 -11.77 -14.52 7.50
N TYR A 116 -11.82 -14.80 6.19
CA TYR A 116 -10.91 -14.19 5.23
C TYR A 116 -11.08 -12.67 5.12
N GLN A 117 -12.32 -12.18 5.08
CA GLN A 117 -12.61 -10.74 5.06
C GLN A 117 -12.01 -10.03 6.28
N THR A 118 -12.17 -10.62 7.45
CA THR A 118 -11.62 -10.10 8.70
C THR A 118 -10.08 -10.07 8.67
N LYS A 119 -9.44 -11.16 8.23
CA LYS A 119 -7.98 -11.23 8.08
C LYS A 119 -7.45 -10.19 7.09
N ILE A 120 -8.11 -10.04 5.94
CA ILE A 120 -7.74 -9.08 4.91
C ILE A 120 -7.81 -7.65 5.46
N VAL A 121 -8.92 -7.29 6.10
CA VAL A 121 -9.10 -5.93 6.63
C VAL A 121 -8.14 -5.64 7.78
N ASN A 122 -7.88 -6.60 8.67
CA ASN A 122 -6.90 -6.43 9.74
C ASN A 122 -5.47 -6.27 9.19
N ALA A 123 -5.09 -7.06 8.18
CA ALA A 123 -3.81 -6.92 7.51
C ALA A 123 -3.67 -5.55 6.79
N MET A 124 -4.71 -5.10 6.08
CA MET A 124 -4.72 -3.75 5.49
C MET A 124 -4.58 -2.64 6.54
N ARG A 125 -5.25 -2.76 7.69
CA ARG A 125 -5.15 -1.81 8.80
C ARG A 125 -3.74 -1.77 9.38
N SER A 126 -3.14 -2.94 9.59
CA SER A 126 -1.76 -3.09 10.06
C SER A 126 -0.78 -2.40 9.12
N GLU A 127 -0.89 -2.65 7.81
CA GLU A 127 -0.01 -2.02 6.81
C GLU A 127 -0.20 -0.51 6.71
N LEU A 128 -1.40 0.01 6.97
CA LEU A 128 -1.70 1.45 7.01
C LEU A 128 -1.36 2.10 8.37
N GLY A 129 -0.82 1.36 9.34
CA GLY A 129 -0.50 1.85 10.68
C GLY A 129 -1.74 2.26 11.49
N VAL A 130 -2.93 1.79 11.11
CA VAL A 130 -4.17 2.05 11.85
C VAL A 130 -4.23 1.07 13.01
N SER A 131 -4.35 1.59 14.24
CA SER A 131 -4.33 0.80 15.48
C SER A 131 -5.08 -0.54 15.36
N THR A 132 -4.37 -1.61 15.72
CA THR A 132 -4.79 -3.01 15.75
C THR A 132 -5.82 -3.27 16.85
N ILE A 133 -6.96 -2.58 16.79
CA ILE A 133 -8.17 -3.17 17.34
C ILE A 133 -8.44 -4.34 16.39
N GLU A 134 -8.18 -5.56 16.86
CA GLU A 134 -8.59 -6.76 16.14
C GLU A 134 -10.10 -6.68 15.97
N LEU A 135 -10.55 -6.51 14.73
CA LEU A 135 -11.97 -6.58 14.44
C LEU A 135 -12.38 -8.05 14.63
N ASP A 136 -13.24 -8.32 15.60
CA ASP A 136 -13.68 -9.69 15.92
C ASP A 136 -14.41 -10.34 14.74
N GLN A 137 -15.22 -9.56 14.02
CA GLN A 137 -15.85 -9.96 12.75
C GLN A 137 -16.05 -8.75 11.85
N VAL A 138 -15.35 -8.72 10.72
CA VAL A 138 -15.72 -7.82 9.61
C VAL A 138 -16.64 -8.58 8.67
N ARG A 139 -17.87 -8.09 8.54
CA ARG A 139 -18.81 -8.57 7.54
C ARG A 139 -19.08 -7.45 6.56
N PHE A 140 -18.79 -7.72 5.28
CA PHE A 140 -19.33 -6.91 4.19
C PHE A 140 -20.86 -7.07 4.19
N ILE A 141 -21.59 -5.96 4.31
CA ILE A 141 -23.06 -5.98 4.36
C ILE A 141 -23.56 -6.28 2.96
N GLY A 142 -23.85 -7.54 2.67
CA GLY A 142 -24.48 -7.96 1.44
C GLY A 142 -25.97 -8.24 1.59
N ALA A 143 -26.74 -7.97 0.53
CA ALA A 143 -28.10 -8.49 0.43
C ALA A 143 -28.05 -10.03 0.49
N PRO A 144 -29.04 -10.69 1.10
CA PRO A 144 -29.05 -12.15 1.22
C PRO A 144 -28.89 -12.78 -0.17
N LEU A 145 -27.91 -13.67 -0.31
CA LEU A 145 -27.74 -14.54 -1.48
C LEU A 145 -29.10 -15.23 -1.74
N GLN A 146 -29.73 -14.91 -2.87
CA GLN A 146 -30.94 -15.59 -3.35
C GLN A 146 -30.57 -16.87 -4.09
#